data_AF-A0A7C7A3V9-F1
#
_entry.id   AF-A0A7C7A3V9-F1
#
_cell.length_a   1.000
_cell.length_b   1.000
_cell.length_c   1.000
_cell.angle_alpha   90.00
_cell.angle_beta   90.00
_cell.angle_gamma   90.00
#
_symmetry.space_group_name_H-M   'P 1'
#
loop_
_entity.id
_entity.type
_entity.pdbx_description
1 polymer ?
#
loop_
_entity_poly.entity_id
_entity_poly.type
_entity_poly.pdbx_seq_one_letter_code
_entity_poly.pdbx_strand_id
1 'polypeptide(L)' 'MLAQERHQVILDLINKNRVVKVADLMATFNVSIETVRRDLDHLESQGFLRKVYGGAVLLAE' A
#
# COMPACT_ATOMS: atom_id res chain seq x y z
N MET A 1 2.70 -13.47 -7.14
CA MET A 1 3.45 -12.20 -7.07
C MET A 1 4.28 -12.20 -5.80
N LEU A 2 5.56 -11.82 -5.87
CA LEU A 2 6.41 -11.67 -4.70
C LEU A 2 6.00 -10.41 -3.90
N ALA A 3 6.24 -10.40 -2.58
CA ALA A 3 5.90 -9.24 -1.74
C ALA A 3 6.59 -7.96 -2.23
N GLN A 4 7.87 -8.05 -2.63
CA GLN A 4 8.64 -6.92 -3.14
C GLN A 4 8.04 -6.28 -4.38
N GLU A 5 7.56 -7.09 -5.34
CA GLU A 5 6.91 -6.55 -6.53
C GLU A 5 5.59 -5.86 -6.16
N ARG A 6 4.83 -6.44 -5.22
CA ARG A 6 3.58 -5.83 -4.74
C ARG A 6 3.84 -4.49 -4.08
N HIS A 7 4.89 -4.38 -3.27
CA HIS A 7 5.33 -3.12 -2.67
C HIS A 7 5.61 -2.05 -3.73
N GLN A 8 6.35 -2.40 -4.79
CA GLN A 8 6.63 -1.46 -5.88
C GLN A 8 5.36 -0.97 -6.57
N VAL A 9 4.40 -1.86 -6.83
CA VAL A 9 3.11 -1.46 -7.43
C VAL A 9 2.31 -0.58 -6.46
N ILE A 10 2.28 -0.89 -5.16
CA ILE A 10 1.62 -0.04 -4.15
C ILE A 10 2.23 1.37 -4.13
N LEU A 11 3.56 1.46 -4.20
CA LEU A 11 4.28 2.73 -4.25
C LEU A 11 3.99 3.51 -5.53
N ASP A 12 3.90 2.85 -6.69
CA ASP A 12 3.51 3.51 -7.94
C ASP A 12 2.07 4.05 -7.86
N LEU A 13 1.13 3.23 -7.36
CA LEU A 13 -0.26 3.62 -7.19
C LEU A 13 -0.41 4.80 -6.23
N ILE A 14 0.30 4.79 -5.10
CA ILE A 14 0.21 5.88 -4.12
C ILE A 14 0.90 7.16 -4.59
N ASN A 15 1.97 7.06 -5.40
CA ASN A 15 2.58 8.22 -6.04
C ASN A 15 1.65 8.86 -7.07
N LYS A 16 0.95 8.05 -7.88
CA LYS A 16 0.00 8.52 -8.90
C LYS A 16 -1.28 9.09 -8.30
N ASN A 17 -1.86 8.39 -7.32
CA ASN A 17 -3.21 8.67 -6.82
C ASN A 17 -3.19 9.47 -5.51
N ARG A 18 -2.01 9.70 -4.90
CA ARG A 18 -1.79 10.28 -3.56
C ARG A 18 -2.36 9.46 -2.39
N VAL A 19 -3.34 8.60 -2.66
CA VAL A 19 -4.01 7.74 -1.70
C VAL A 19 -4.34 6.39 -2.34
N VAL A 20 -4.27 5.33 -1.55
CA VAL A 20 -4.71 3.99 -1.91
C VAL A 20 -5.64 3.44 -0.83
N LYS A 21 -6.66 2.67 -1.21
CA LYS A 21 -7.54 2.00 -0.25
C LYS A 21 -7.17 0.54 -0.14
N VAL A 22 -7.30 -0.02 1.05
CA VAL A 22 -7.02 -1.43 1.32
C VAL A 22 -7.89 -2.34 0.44
N ALA A 23 -9.17 -2.00 0.25
CA ALA A 23 -10.09 -2.77 -0.58
C ALA A 23 -9.65 -2.84 -2.05
N ASP A 24 -9.16 -1.73 -2.61
CA ASP A 24 -8.64 -1.70 -3.98
C ASP A 24 -7.40 -2.59 -4.10
N LEU A 25 -6.45 -2.50 -3.16
CA LEU A 25 -5.25 -3.34 -3.17
C LEU A 25 -5.59 -4.83 -3.02
N MET A 26 -6.56 -5.19 -2.19
CA MET A 26 -7.05 -6.56 -2.06
C MET A 26 -7.58 -7.09 -3.39
N ALA A 27 -8.39 -6.30 -4.09
CA ALA A 27 -8.95 -6.67 -5.39
C ALA A 27 -7.88 -6.73 -6.49
N THR A 28 -6.95 -5.77 -6.53
CA THR A 28 -5.87 -5.70 -7.53
C THR A 28 -4.89 -6.87 -7.40
N PHE A 29 -4.52 -7.25 -6.18
CA PHE A 29 -3.52 -8.30 -5.95
C PHE A 29 -4.13 -9.67 -5.64
N ASN A 30 -5.46 -9.74 -5.47
CA ASN A 30 -6.18 -10.93 -5.03
C ASN A 30 -5.57 -11.53 -3.74
N VAL A 31 -5.39 -10.69 -2.72
CA VAL A 31 -4.81 -11.06 -1.43
C VAL A 31 -5.72 -10.67 -0.27
N SER A 32 -5.52 -11.31 0.88
CA SER A 32 -6.26 -11.01 2.11
C SER A 32 -5.92 -9.62 2.66
N ILE A 33 -6.84 -9.08 3.45
CA ILE A 33 -6.66 -7.81 4.18
C ILE A 33 -5.40 -7.82 5.04
N GLU A 34 -5.07 -8.95 5.66
CA GLU A 34 -3.87 -9.10 6.50
C GLU A 34 -2.59 -8.95 5.68
N THR A 35 -2.57 -9.47 4.45
CA THR A 35 -1.44 -9.32 3.53
C THR A 35 -1.25 -7.84 3.18
N VAL A 36 -2.31 -7.16 2.72
CA VAL A 36 -2.24 -5.73 2.39
C VAL A 36 -1.80 -4.91 3.60
N ARG A 37 -2.33 -5.19 4.78
CA ARG A 37 -1.92 -4.49 6.01
C ARG A 37 -0.43 -4.66 6.28
N ARG A 38 0.11 -5.87 6.10
CA ARG A 38 1.53 -6.16 6.31
C ARG A 38 2.42 -5.46 5.29
N ASP A 39 1.97 -5.37 4.03
CA ASP A 39 2.65 -4.62 2.98
C ASP A 39 2.69 -3.11 3.30
N LEU A 40 1.53 -2.55 3.68
CA LEU A 40 1.42 -1.15 4.07
C LEU A 40 2.24 -0.84 5.34
N ASP A 41 2.27 -1.76 6.31
CA ASP A 41 3.07 -1.62 7.52
C ASP A 41 4.58 -1.57 7.21
N HIS A 42 5.03 -2.46 6.31
CA HIS A 42 6.41 -2.46 5.83
C HIS A 42 6.77 -1.13 5.14
N LEU A 43 5.92 -0.66 4.23
CA LEU A 43 6.14 0.59 3.50
C LEU A 43 6.07 1.84 4.40
N GLU A 44 5.20 1.83 5.41
CA GLU A 44 5.12 2.88 6.43
C GLU A 44 6.38 2.91 7.30
N SER A 45 6.87 1.74 7.73
CA SER A 45 8.11 1.64 8.51
C SER A 45 9.34 2.13 7.74
N GLN A 46 9.28 2.13 6.40
CA GLN A 46 10.32 2.69 5.53
C GLN A 46 10.11 4.17 5.20
N GLY A 47 9.03 4.79 5.67
CA GLY A 47 8.75 6.22 5.47
C GLY A 47 8.18 6.57 4.10
N PHE A 48 7.70 5.60 3.31
CA PHE A 48 7.16 5.91 1.98
C PHE A 48 5.70 6.38 2.00
N LEU A 49 4.95 5.97 3.01
CA LEU A 49 3.51 6.24 3.13
C LEU A 49 3.10 6.28 4.60
N ARG A 50 1.86 6.70 4.84
CA ARG A 50 1.22 6.64 6.16
C ARG A 50 -0.14 5.96 6.05
N LYS A 51 -0.39 4.95 6.89
CA LYS A 51 -1.72 4.34 7.00
C LYS A 51 -2.73 5.35 7.54
N VAL A 52 -3.93 5.30 6.99
CA VAL A 52 -5.12 6.03 7.43
C VAL A 52 -6.29 5.07 7.57
N TYR A 53 -7.44 5.54 8.04
CA TYR A 53 -8.61 4.68 8.18
C TYR A 53 -9.03 4.10 6.82
N GLY A 54 -8.83 2.80 6.63
CA GLY A 54 -9.21 2.07 5.41
C GLY A 54 -8.21 2.15 4.23
N GLY A 55 -7.03 2.74 4.41
CA GLY A 55 -6.09 2.97 3.32
C GLY A 55 -4.70 3.44 3.76
N ALA A 56 -3.97 4.01 2.80
CA ALA A 56 -2.70 4.70 3.03
C ALA A 56 -2.61 5.94 2.14
N VAL A 57 -1.93 6.97 2.63
CA VAL A 57 -1.63 8.21 1.89
C VAL A 57 -0.12 8.34 1.68
N LEU A 58 0.28 8.97 0.58
CA LEU A 58 1.68 9.24 0.29
C LEU A 58 2.26 10.13 1.40
N LEU A 59 3.42 9.75 1.93
CA LEU A 59 4.21 10.61 2.79
C LEU A 59 5.03 11.53 1.87
N ALA A 60 4.43 12.62 1.42
CA ALA A 60 5.15 13.66 0.71
C ALA A 60 5.74 14.64 1.73
N GLU A 61 7.06 14.77 1.74
CA GLU A 61 7.74 15.94 2.31
C GLU A 61 7.61 17.14 1.35
#